data_AF-A0A9E1TU04-F1
#
_entry.id   AF-A0A9E1TU04-F1
#
_cell.length_a   1.000
_cell.length_b   1.000
_cell.length_c   1.000
_cell.angle_alpha   90.00
_cell.angle_beta   90.00
_cell.angle_gamma   90.00
#
_symmetry.space_group_name_H-M   'P 1'
#
loop_
_entity.id
_entity.type
_entity.pdbx_description
1 polymer ?
#
loop_
_entity_poly.entity_id
_entity_poly.type
_entity_poly.pdbx_seq_one_letter_code
_entity_poly.pdbx_strand_id
1 'polypeptide(L)'
;AVDAILMHSALADAAMTDKFATMADRPEKIHLMIRTLILLRLEHANLHKEAIRRGLAVLAVPSNTPASAKALYRTVDAMWRAAGQRDTDFSFYTKRASLAGVYSATLLAWLADNSGSMTATEAFLDRRLRDIGQIPKMTAPVKAVMTTGKRMAMGLFSTMARSR
;
A
#
# COMPACT_ATOMS: atom_id res chain seq x y z
N ALA A 1 -12.60 2.17 20.63
CA ALA A 1 -12.32 3.22 19.62
C ALA A 1 -11.61 2.63 18.39
N VAL A 2 -10.46 1.97 18.56
CA VAL A 2 -9.69 1.35 17.46
C VAL A 2 -10.56 0.36 16.65
N ASP A 3 -11.29 -0.54 17.29
CA ASP A 3 -12.12 -1.53 16.57
C ASP A 3 -13.18 -0.89 15.67
N ALA A 4 -13.80 0.20 16.10
CA ALA A 4 -14.78 0.93 15.28
C ALA A 4 -14.11 1.57 14.05
N ILE A 5 -12.90 2.11 14.19
CA ILE A 5 -12.12 2.67 13.07
C ILE A 5 -11.76 1.54 12.09
N LEU A 6 -11.30 0.39 12.59
CA LEU A 6 -10.94 -0.76 11.75
C LEU A 6 -12.16 -1.33 11.03
N MET A 7 -13.31 -1.41 11.70
CA MET A 7 -14.57 -1.84 11.09
C MET A 7 -15.02 -0.87 10.00
N HIS A 8 -14.97 0.44 10.28
CA HIS A 8 -15.28 1.47 9.27
C HIS A 8 -14.35 1.34 8.05
N SER A 9 -13.05 1.13 8.27
CA SER A 9 -12.10 0.91 7.19
C SER A 9 -12.48 -0.31 6.35
N ALA A 10 -12.84 -1.42 6.98
CA ALA A 10 -13.24 -2.65 6.30
C ALA A 10 -14.54 -2.49 5.49
N LEU A 11 -15.54 -1.77 6.02
CA LEU A 11 -16.78 -1.46 5.32
C LEU A 11 -16.52 -0.60 4.07
N ALA A 12 -15.65 0.40 4.19
CA ALA A 12 -15.31 1.25 3.07
C ALA A 12 -14.46 0.53 2.01
N ASP A 13 -13.67 -0.48 2.40
CA ASP A 13 -12.98 -1.37 1.46
C ASP A 13 -13.97 -2.24 0.68
N ALA A 14 -15.00 -2.78 1.34
CA ALA A 14 -16.07 -3.53 0.67
C ALA A 14 -16.87 -2.62 -0.28
N ALA A 15 -17.26 -1.42 0.17
CA ALA A 15 -17.97 -0.46 -0.68
C ALA A 15 -17.16 -0.05 -1.92
N MET A 16 -15.83 0.10 -1.77
CA MET A 16 -14.92 0.35 -2.89
C MET A 16 -14.95 -0.79 -3.91
N THR A 17 -14.82 -2.05 -3.45
CA THR A 17 -14.82 -3.21 -4.35
C THR A 17 -16.16 -3.43 -5.03
N ASP A 18 -17.26 -3.21 -4.32
CA ASP A 18 -18.62 -3.35 -4.85
C ASP A 18 -18.88 -2.29 -5.91
N LYS A 19 -18.58 -1.01 -5.61
CA LYS A 19 -18.70 0.08 -6.58
C LYS A 19 -17.87 -0.21 -7.85
N PHE A 20 -16.64 -0.67 -7.69
CA PHE A 20 -15.77 -1.04 -8.82
C PHE A 20 -16.32 -2.22 -9.64
N ALA A 21 -16.90 -3.22 -9.00
CA ALA A 21 -17.48 -4.38 -9.68
C ALA A 21 -18.73 -4.02 -10.49
N THR A 22 -19.50 -3.02 -10.05
CA THR A 22 -20.73 -2.56 -10.72
C THR A 22 -20.51 -1.45 -11.75
N MET A 23 -19.26 -1.01 -11.98
CA MET A 23 -18.96 0.03 -12.98
C MET A 23 -19.22 -0.49 -14.40
N ALA A 24 -19.99 0.28 -15.18
CA ALA A 24 -20.24 -0.02 -16.59
C ALA A 24 -18.97 0.11 -17.45
N ASP A 25 -18.21 1.19 -17.26
CA ASP A 25 -16.96 1.47 -17.97
C ASP A 25 -15.75 1.24 -17.06
N ARG A 26 -15.48 -0.03 -16.76
CA ARG A 26 -14.33 -0.41 -15.94
C ARG A 26 -13.08 -0.44 -16.82
N PRO A 27 -11.96 0.19 -16.39
CA PRO A 27 -10.73 0.14 -17.17
C PRO A 27 -10.20 -1.29 -17.29
N GLU A 28 -9.65 -1.64 -18.45
CA GLU A 28 -9.09 -2.99 -18.70
C GLU A 28 -7.65 -3.13 -18.18
N LYS A 29 -6.88 -2.03 -18.17
CA LYS A 29 -5.46 -2.06 -17.79
C LYS A 29 -5.33 -2.03 -16.27
N ILE A 30 -4.56 -2.97 -15.70
CA ILE A 30 -4.36 -3.12 -14.25
C ILE A 30 -3.99 -1.81 -13.54
N HIS A 31 -3.06 -1.02 -14.09
CA HIS A 31 -2.66 0.24 -13.45
C HIS A 31 -3.79 1.28 -13.42
N LEU A 32 -4.67 1.29 -14.43
CA LEU A 32 -5.86 2.12 -14.46
C LEU A 32 -6.92 1.59 -13.47
N MET A 33 -7.08 0.27 -13.36
CA MET A 33 -7.94 -0.34 -12.33
C MET A 33 -7.53 0.08 -10.92
N ILE A 34 -6.23 -0.04 -10.61
CA ILE A 34 -5.68 0.36 -9.31
C ILE A 34 -5.86 1.85 -9.06
N ARG A 35 -5.60 2.70 -10.07
CA ARG A 35 -5.88 4.14 -10.00
C ARG A 35 -7.34 4.39 -9.61
N THR A 36 -8.28 3.80 -10.36
CA THR A 36 -9.71 3.95 -10.13
C THR A 36 -10.11 3.49 -8.73
N LEU A 37 -9.64 2.33 -8.28
CA LEU A 37 -9.94 1.82 -6.93
C LEU A 37 -9.48 2.78 -5.81
N ILE A 38 -8.29 3.37 -5.93
CA ILE A 38 -7.81 4.38 -4.96
C ILE A 38 -8.73 5.60 -4.97
N LEU A 39 -9.11 6.10 -6.15
CA LEU A 39 -9.99 7.27 -6.26
C LEU A 39 -11.37 6.98 -5.68
N LEU A 40 -11.97 5.83 -6.00
CA LEU A 40 -13.24 5.39 -5.41
C LEU A 40 -13.18 5.35 -3.88
N ARG A 41 -12.06 4.88 -3.32
CA ARG A 41 -11.86 4.79 -1.87
C ARG A 41 -11.79 6.17 -1.21
N LEU A 42 -11.17 7.15 -1.87
CA LEU A 42 -11.06 8.55 -1.40
C LEU A 42 -12.35 9.34 -1.62
N GLU A 43 -13.04 9.14 -2.74
CA GLU A 43 -14.36 9.70 -3.01
C GLU A 43 -15.36 9.31 -1.91
N HIS A 44 -15.40 8.02 -1.55
CA HIS A 44 -16.26 7.55 -0.46
C HIS A 44 -15.91 8.22 0.88
N ALA A 45 -14.63 8.48 1.12
CA ALA A 45 -14.14 9.15 2.31
C ALA A 45 -14.43 10.67 2.35
N ASN A 46 -14.80 11.29 1.22
CA ASN A 46 -14.95 12.73 1.08
C ASN A 46 -16.02 13.33 2.01
N LEU A 47 -17.09 12.58 2.26
CA LEU A 47 -18.16 12.99 3.20
C LEU A 47 -17.71 13.05 4.66
N HIS A 48 -16.59 12.38 5.00
CA HIS A 48 -16.16 12.17 6.38
C HIS A 48 -14.67 12.51 6.59
N LYS A 49 -14.14 13.46 5.83
CA LYS A 49 -12.70 13.81 5.82
C LYS A 49 -12.09 14.06 7.21
N GLU A 50 -12.79 14.79 8.07
CA GLU A 50 -12.34 15.06 9.44
C GLU A 50 -12.37 13.80 10.33
N ALA A 51 -13.36 12.92 10.15
CA ALA A 51 -13.40 11.65 10.86
C ALA A 51 -12.23 10.75 10.44
N ILE A 52 -11.88 10.73 9.15
CA ILE A 52 -10.71 10.01 8.65
C ILE A 52 -9.41 10.58 9.23
N ARG A 53 -9.27 11.91 9.30
CA ARG A 53 -8.11 12.57 9.91
C ARG A 53 -7.91 12.14 11.36
N ARG A 54 -8.98 12.18 12.17
CA ARG A 54 -8.94 11.75 13.58
C ARG A 54 -8.70 10.25 13.73
N GLY A 55 -9.32 9.44 12.87
CA GLY A 55 -9.11 7.99 12.84
C GLY A 55 -7.65 7.65 12.55
N LEU A 56 -7.02 8.33 11.59
CA LEU A 56 -5.60 8.17 11.29
C LEU A 56 -4.72 8.54 12.48
N ALA A 57 -5.02 9.62 13.19
CA ALA A 57 -4.26 10.02 14.38
C ALA A 57 -4.29 8.94 15.47
N VAL A 58 -5.44 8.29 15.69
CA VAL A 58 -5.55 7.14 16.60
C VAL A 58 -4.73 5.95 16.10
N LEU A 59 -4.82 5.62 14.81
CA LEU A 59 -4.07 4.51 14.20
C LEU A 59 -2.56 4.72 14.16
N ALA A 60 -2.09 5.98 14.21
CA ALA A 60 -0.68 6.35 14.20
C ALA A 60 0.02 6.13 15.56
N VAL A 61 -0.75 5.91 16.64
CA VAL A 61 -0.18 5.60 17.95
C VAL A 61 0.61 4.27 17.87
N PRO A 62 1.86 4.19 18.38
CA PRO A 62 2.71 2.99 18.23
C PRO A 62 2.08 1.69 18.74
N SER A 63 1.28 1.74 19.79
CA SER A 63 0.56 0.56 20.31
C SER A 63 -0.45 -0.02 19.32
N ASN A 64 -0.94 0.79 18.38
CA ASN A 64 -1.90 0.39 17.36
C ASN A 64 -1.23 -0.10 16.07
N THR A 65 0.09 0.04 15.92
CA THR A 65 0.82 -0.28 14.68
C THR A 65 0.48 -1.65 14.08
N PRO A 66 0.41 -2.76 14.85
CA PRO A 66 0.05 -4.06 14.26
C PRO A 66 -1.35 -4.08 13.64
N ALA A 67 -2.32 -3.45 14.32
CA ALA A 67 -3.69 -3.38 13.83
C ALA A 67 -3.82 -2.45 12.62
N SER A 68 -3.17 -1.28 12.67
CA SER A 68 -3.12 -0.30 11.58
C SER A 68 -2.46 -0.88 10.32
N ALA A 69 -1.33 -1.57 10.48
CA ALA A 69 -0.64 -2.23 9.38
C ALA A 69 -1.49 -3.34 8.75
N LYS A 70 -2.20 -4.13 9.58
CA LYS A 70 -3.12 -5.16 9.10
C LYS A 70 -4.30 -4.56 8.33
N ALA A 71 -4.88 -3.45 8.80
CA ALA A 71 -5.93 -2.74 8.07
C ALA A 71 -5.43 -2.22 6.72
N LEU A 72 -4.29 -1.52 6.69
CA LEU A 72 -3.69 -1.03 5.45
C LEU A 72 -3.41 -2.16 4.46
N TYR A 73 -2.85 -3.28 4.95
CA TYR A 73 -2.63 -4.46 4.13
C TYR A 73 -3.94 -4.98 3.53
N ARG A 74 -5.01 -5.11 4.32
CA ARG A 74 -6.32 -5.57 3.84
C ARG A 74 -6.88 -4.65 2.76
N THR A 75 -6.74 -3.33 2.90
CA THR A 75 -7.20 -2.36 1.90
C THR A 75 -6.48 -2.56 0.57
N VAL A 76 -5.14 -2.61 0.57
CA VAL A 76 -4.38 -2.78 -0.69
C VAL A 76 -4.55 -4.17 -1.30
N ASP A 77 -4.73 -5.18 -0.45
CA ASP A 77 -5.01 -6.55 -0.87
C ASP A 77 -6.39 -6.65 -1.54
N ALA A 78 -7.41 -5.95 -1.02
CA ALA A 78 -8.72 -5.82 -1.65
C ALA A 78 -8.64 -5.13 -3.02
N MET A 79 -7.84 -4.05 -3.15
CA MET A 79 -7.61 -3.39 -4.43
C MET A 79 -6.97 -4.33 -5.47
N TRP A 80 -5.92 -5.05 -5.08
CA TRP A 80 -5.26 -6.01 -5.98
C TRP A 80 -6.16 -7.17 -6.39
N ARG A 81 -6.98 -7.69 -5.47
CA ARG A 81 -7.96 -8.74 -5.80
C ARG A 81 -9.06 -8.22 -6.73
N ALA A 82 -9.58 -7.02 -6.50
CA ALA A 82 -10.57 -6.38 -7.36
C ALA A 82 -10.02 -6.13 -8.77
N ALA A 83 -8.73 -5.80 -8.89
CA ALA A 83 -8.01 -5.67 -10.16
C ALA A 83 -7.66 -7.03 -10.82
N GLY A 84 -8.13 -8.16 -10.28
CA GLY A 84 -8.00 -9.48 -10.87
C GLY A 84 -6.69 -10.23 -10.56
N GLN A 85 -5.82 -9.71 -9.69
CA GLN A 85 -4.61 -10.45 -9.31
C GLN A 85 -4.95 -11.64 -8.40
N ARG A 86 -4.62 -12.86 -8.86
CA ARG A 86 -4.83 -14.11 -8.13
C ARG A 86 -3.52 -14.81 -7.71
N ASP A 87 -2.41 -14.54 -8.38
CA ASP A 87 -1.15 -15.26 -8.16
C ASP A 87 -0.33 -14.72 -6.98
N THR A 88 0.22 -15.65 -6.19
CA THR A 88 0.97 -15.42 -4.93
C THR A 88 2.49 -15.55 -5.09
N ASP A 89 3.05 -15.16 -6.24
CA ASP A 89 4.51 -15.17 -6.44
C ASP A 89 5.24 -14.15 -5.56
N PHE A 90 6.58 -14.13 -5.56
CA PHE A 90 7.36 -13.08 -4.87
C PHE A 90 6.89 -11.65 -5.21
N SER A 91 6.39 -11.45 -6.43
CA SER A 91 5.76 -10.20 -6.87
C SER A 91 4.53 -9.79 -6.03
N PHE A 92 3.84 -10.73 -5.39
CA PHE A 92 2.65 -10.53 -4.56
C PHE A 92 2.89 -9.60 -3.38
N TYR A 93 3.97 -9.84 -2.62
CA TYR A 93 4.30 -9.03 -1.44
C TYR A 93 4.86 -7.67 -1.83
N THR A 94 5.74 -7.62 -2.84
CA THR A 94 6.31 -6.35 -3.33
C THR A 94 5.22 -5.44 -3.88
N LYS A 95 4.28 -5.96 -4.70
CA LYS A 95 3.16 -5.18 -5.23
C LYS A 95 2.27 -4.57 -4.13
N ARG A 96 2.01 -5.33 -3.06
CA ARG A 96 1.23 -4.84 -1.91
C ARG A 96 1.99 -3.78 -1.12
N ALA A 97 3.27 -4.01 -0.85
CA ALA A 97 4.10 -3.03 -0.14
C ALA A 97 4.22 -1.71 -0.93
N SER A 98 4.47 -1.77 -2.24
CA SER A 98 4.52 -0.58 -3.10
C SER A 98 3.17 0.14 -3.15
N LEU A 99 2.07 -0.60 -3.30
CA LEU A 99 0.73 -0.01 -3.31
C LEU A 99 0.36 0.61 -1.96
N ALA A 100 0.77 0.01 -0.84
CA ALA A 100 0.58 0.57 0.49
C ALA A 100 1.29 1.93 0.62
N GLY A 101 2.53 2.03 0.16
CA GLY A 101 3.25 3.31 0.13
C GLY A 101 2.53 4.38 -0.69
N VAL A 102 2.05 4.03 -1.88
CA VAL A 102 1.31 4.98 -2.74
C VAL A 102 -0.03 5.37 -2.14
N TYR A 103 -0.81 4.41 -1.67
CA TYR A 103 -2.10 4.69 -1.05
C TYR A 103 -1.95 5.57 0.19
N SER A 104 -1.01 5.27 1.09
CA SER A 104 -0.74 6.09 2.26
C SER A 104 -0.29 7.51 1.89
N ALA A 105 0.61 7.66 0.93
CA ALA A 105 1.05 8.98 0.47
C ALA A 105 -0.09 9.78 -0.15
N THR A 106 -0.91 9.16 -1.00
CA THR A 106 -2.07 9.82 -1.63
C THR A 106 -3.13 10.17 -0.60
N LEU A 107 -3.39 9.32 0.40
CA LEU A 107 -4.32 9.61 1.49
C LEU A 107 -3.89 10.83 2.31
N LEU A 108 -2.59 10.96 2.60
CA LEU A 108 -2.06 12.13 3.31
C LEU A 108 -2.12 13.40 2.45
N ALA A 109 -1.78 13.30 1.16
CA ALA A 109 -1.93 14.42 0.22
C ALA A 109 -3.39 14.88 0.12
N TRP A 110 -4.32 13.92 0.02
CA TRP A 110 -5.76 14.17 0.05
C TRP A 110 -6.20 14.84 1.35
N LEU A 111 -5.73 14.38 2.52
CA LEU A 111 -6.05 15.01 3.81
C LEU A 111 -5.55 16.45 3.94
N ALA A 112 -4.45 16.79 3.28
CA ALA A 112 -3.86 18.12 3.25
C ALA A 112 -4.54 19.07 2.24
N ASP A 113 -5.24 18.52 1.25
CA ASP A 113 -5.92 19.29 0.21
C ASP A 113 -7.22 19.94 0.72
N ASN A 114 -7.25 21.27 0.79
CA ASN A 114 -8.42 22.05 1.21
C ASN A 114 -9.15 22.73 0.04
N SER A 115 -8.82 22.39 -1.21
CA SER A 115 -9.38 23.01 -2.40
C SER A 115 -10.84 22.62 -2.69
N GLY A 116 -11.38 21.61 -2.00
CA GLY A 116 -12.73 21.07 -2.22
C GLY A 116 -12.85 20.20 -3.48
N SER A 117 -11.78 20.08 -4.27
CA SER A 117 -11.70 19.28 -5.49
C SER A 117 -10.78 18.06 -5.31
N MET A 118 -10.98 17.00 -6.11
CA MET A 118 -10.04 15.87 -6.21
C MET A 118 -8.91 16.11 -7.20
N THR A 119 -8.91 17.19 -7.98
CA THR A 119 -7.93 17.42 -9.06
C THR A 119 -6.47 17.35 -8.60
N ALA A 120 -6.13 17.99 -7.49
CA ALA A 120 -4.75 17.97 -6.99
C ALA A 120 -4.35 16.58 -6.44
N THR A 121 -5.30 15.90 -5.80
CA THR A 121 -5.14 14.52 -5.31
C THR A 121 -4.95 13.53 -6.47
N GLU A 122 -5.76 13.64 -7.53
CA GLU A 122 -5.64 12.84 -8.74
C GLU A 122 -4.28 13.04 -9.41
N ALA A 123 -3.87 14.29 -9.60
CA ALA A 123 -2.57 14.60 -10.19
C ALA A 123 -1.40 14.07 -9.34
N PHE A 124 -1.53 14.08 -8.00
CA PHE A 124 -0.56 13.48 -7.10
C PHE A 124 -0.50 11.96 -7.26
N LEU A 125 -1.65 11.29 -7.28
CA LEU A 125 -1.74 9.85 -7.49
C LEU A 125 -1.12 9.44 -8.82
N ASP A 126 -1.38 10.17 -9.89
CA ASP A 126 -0.85 9.88 -11.23
C ASP A 126 0.67 9.95 -11.27
N ARG A 127 1.28 10.92 -10.56
CA ARG A 127 2.75 10.96 -10.40
C ARG A 127 3.26 9.73 -9.66
N ARG A 128 2.65 9.37 -8.53
CA ARG A 128 3.08 8.24 -7.70
C ARG A 128 2.94 6.88 -8.40
N LEU A 129 1.89 6.69 -9.20
CA LEU A 129 1.73 5.46 -9.98
C LEU A 129 2.74 5.36 -11.13
N ARG A 130 3.08 6.49 -11.77
CA ARG A 130 4.19 6.53 -12.75
C ARG A 130 5.52 6.17 -12.11
N ASP A 131 5.79 6.66 -10.90
CA ASP A 131 7.04 6.38 -10.18
C ASP A 131 7.18 4.87 -9.90
N ILE A 132 6.11 4.16 -9.50
CA ILE A 132 6.14 2.69 -9.35
C ILE A 132 6.47 2.00 -10.67
N GLY A 133 5.86 2.45 -11.78
CA GLY A 133 6.13 1.88 -13.10
C GLY A 133 7.59 2.04 -13.55
N GLN A 134 8.30 3.02 -12.99
CA GLN A 134 9.71 3.29 -13.25
C GLN A 134 10.66 2.64 -12.25
N ILE A 135 10.18 2.06 -11.14
CA ILE A 135 11.03 1.30 -10.21
C ILE A 135 11.64 0.16 -11.04
N PRO A 136 12.95 0.19 -11.34
CA PRO A 136 13.57 -0.91 -12.05
C PRO A 136 13.30 -2.18 -11.26
N LYS A 137 13.21 -3.34 -11.92
CA LYS A 137 13.16 -4.66 -11.26
C LYS A 137 14.48 -4.96 -10.51
N MET A 138 14.94 -4.05 -9.65
CA MET A 138 16.06 -4.19 -8.74
C MET A 138 15.69 -5.17 -7.63
N THR A 139 15.57 -6.43 -8.03
CA THR A 139 15.82 -7.59 -7.18
C THR A 139 17.32 -7.78 -6.93
N ALA A 140 18.16 -6.86 -7.41
CA ALA A 140 19.62 -6.94 -7.33
C ALA A 140 20.26 -6.67 -5.94
N PRO A 141 19.77 -5.77 -5.04
CA PRO A 141 20.55 -5.47 -3.85
C PRO A 141 20.42 -6.52 -2.74
N VAL A 142 19.41 -7.42 -2.79
CA VAL A 142 19.27 -8.49 -1.79
C VAL A 142 20.37 -9.55 -1.93
N LYS A 143 20.81 -9.86 -3.17
CA LYS A 143 21.92 -10.79 -3.39
C LYS A 143 23.26 -10.24 -2.88
N ALA A 144 23.50 -8.93 -2.99
CA ALA A 144 24.73 -8.29 -2.53
C ALA A 144 24.87 -8.29 -0.99
N VAL A 145 23.75 -8.11 -0.27
CA VAL A 145 23.73 -8.21 1.20
C VAL A 145 23.90 -9.68 1.63
N MET A 146 23.29 -10.63 0.93
CA MET A 146 23.45 -12.07 1.22
C MET A 146 24.87 -12.59 0.93
N THR A 147 25.53 -12.14 -0.14
CA THR A 147 26.91 -12.54 -0.45
C THR A 147 27.92 -11.93 0.53
N THR A 148 27.67 -10.71 1.01
CA THR A 148 28.49 -10.06 2.04
C THR A 148 28.36 -10.79 3.39
N GLY A 149 27.13 -11.15 3.79
CA GLY A 149 26.89 -11.96 4.99
C GLY A 149 27.54 -13.35 4.94
N LYS A 150 27.48 -14.03 3.79
CA LYS A 150 28.18 -15.32 3.59
C LYS A 150 29.70 -15.20 3.68
N ARG A 151 30.30 -14.12 3.17
CA ARG A 151 31.76 -13.89 3.24
C ARG A 151 32.22 -13.59 4.66
N MET A 152 31.45 -12.82 5.45
CA MET A 152 31.75 -12.59 6.86
C MET A 152 31.66 -13.87 7.69
N ALA A 153 30.64 -14.70 7.47
CA ALA A 153 30.50 -15.99 8.16
C ALA A 153 31.68 -16.91 7.84
N MET A 154 32.08 -17.05 6.57
CA MET A 154 33.24 -17.88 6.18
C MET A 154 34.57 -17.35 6.74
N GLY A 155 34.74 -16.03 6.82
CA GLY A 155 35.90 -15.40 7.47
C GLY A 155 36.03 -15.82 8.94
N LEU A 156 34.92 -15.77 9.70
CA LEU A 156 34.86 -16.14 11.11
C LEU A 156 35.06 -17.66 11.36
N PHE A 157 34.65 -18.53 10.44
CA PHE A 157 34.90 -19.96 10.55
C PHE A 157 36.38 -20.32 10.31
N SER A 158 37.06 -19.61 9.41
CA SER A 158 38.49 -19.86 9.11
C SER A 158 39.46 -19.38 10.19
N THR A 159 39.04 -18.44 11.03
CA THR A 159 39.81 -17.97 12.20
C THR A 159 39.61 -18.86 13.41
N MET A 160 38.44 -19.48 13.59
CA MET A 160 38.22 -20.49 14.65
C MET A 160 38.80 -21.88 14.33
N ALA A 161 38.95 -22.24 13.06
CA ALA A 161 39.51 -23.54 12.67
C ALA A 161 41.05 -23.63 12.79
N ARG A 162 41.73 -22.52 13.12
CA ARG A 162 43.20 -22.43 13.18
C ARG A 162 43.79 -22.44 14.59
N SER A 163 42.96 -22.65 15.62
CA SER A 163 43.37 -22.68 17.04
C SER A 163 43.16 -24.07 17.69
N ARG A 164 43.54 -25.13 16.98
CA ARG A 164 43.79 -26.46 17.56
C ARG A 164 45.11 -27.00 17.04
#